data_AF-A0A511HEZ4-F1
#
_entry.id   AF-A0A511HEZ4-F1
#
_cell.length_a   1.000
_cell.length_b   1.000
_cell.length_c   1.000
_cell.angle_alpha   90.00
_cell.angle_beta   90.00
_cell.angle_gamma   90.00
#
_symmetry.space_group_name_H-M   'P 1'
#
loop_
_entity.id
_entity.type
_entity.pdbx_description
1 polymer ?
#
loop_
_entity_poly.entity_id
_entity_poly.type
_entity_poly.pdbx_seq_one_letter_code
_entity_poly.pdbx_strand_id
1 'polypeptide(L)'
;MPSHAPGRKYSKSPFLLLALLALGAKAGAAETASVPVRTSSEDASLKAPPQLTLQPGTAKPGDPVLVTVSGMTAPPTGTLAGRALRFFPWGEGYLAVAGLPVEMAPGAAKVTAMGPVTPGAPQVELTGTLDVVESGYPSRELRVAGKYVKPPASVRKRMAADRRAFAEAFAQDFSAPHFAQNFAWPRADRITAPFGDRRTFNGKLSSQHFGVDIDGDPGTPVQAANDGTVVMARDNYAAGNTVLVHHGAGLYTAYFHLSRIDVKPGTQVKQGQLLGKVGSTGRVTGPHLHWGVKVDGLWVDGERLLKLDFFPHLPPSVARGGNAELGTP
;
A
#
# COMPACT_ATOMS: atom_id res chain seq x y z
N MET A 1 10.55 -57.11 -0.73
CA MET A 1 9.49 -57.55 -1.68
C MET A 1 8.13 -57.29 -1.03
N PRO A 2 7.05 -56.99 -1.76
CA PRO A 2 6.80 -55.83 -2.65
C PRO A 2 5.44 -55.15 -2.30
N SER A 3 5.10 -53.95 -2.80
CA SER A 3 4.30 -53.72 -4.03
C SER A 3 4.35 -52.21 -4.39
N HIS A 4 4.75 -51.80 -5.61
CA HIS A 4 4.02 -51.72 -6.89
C HIS A 4 2.82 -50.76 -6.88
N ALA A 5 2.98 -49.50 -7.34
CA ALA A 5 2.83 -48.98 -8.73
C ALA A 5 1.41 -48.37 -8.94
N PRO A 6 1.05 -47.68 -10.05
CA PRO A 6 1.76 -47.04 -11.17
C PRO A 6 1.42 -45.51 -11.26
N GLY A 7 1.97 -44.60 -12.06
CA GLY A 7 2.37 -44.57 -13.47
C GLY A 7 1.71 -43.34 -14.15
N ARG A 8 2.41 -42.65 -15.06
CA ARG A 8 1.80 -42.00 -16.24
C ARG A 8 2.90 -41.54 -17.21
N LYS A 9 2.92 -42.18 -18.37
CA LYS A 9 3.60 -41.76 -19.59
C LYS A 9 2.67 -40.80 -20.34
N TYR A 10 3.21 -39.73 -20.91
CA TYR A 10 2.61 -39.08 -22.08
C TYR A 10 3.69 -38.89 -23.15
N SER A 11 3.51 -39.64 -24.23
CA SER A 11 4.04 -39.39 -25.56
C SER A 11 2.94 -38.69 -26.35
N LYS A 12 3.30 -37.68 -27.16
CA LYS A 12 2.77 -37.47 -28.52
C LYS A 12 3.56 -36.35 -29.21
N SER A 13 3.95 -36.66 -30.44
CA SER A 13 4.80 -35.93 -31.38
C SER A 13 4.06 -34.78 -32.13
N PRO A 14 4.52 -34.28 -33.29
CA PRO A 14 4.79 -32.86 -33.52
C PRO A 14 3.72 -32.18 -34.41
N PHE A 15 3.64 -30.85 -34.39
CA PHE A 15 2.94 -30.06 -35.42
C PHE A 15 3.98 -29.09 -36.02
N LEU A 16 4.50 -29.42 -37.20
CA LEU A 16 4.02 -29.00 -38.53
C LEU A 16 4.28 -27.51 -38.78
N LEU A 17 5.43 -27.28 -39.42
CA LEU A 17 5.86 -26.04 -40.05
C LEU A 17 4.99 -25.80 -41.29
N LEU A 18 4.31 -24.65 -41.38
CA LEU A 18 3.71 -24.18 -42.63
C LEU A 18 4.16 -22.74 -42.88
N ALA A 19 4.97 -22.60 -43.91
CA ALA A 19 5.34 -21.34 -44.53
C ALA A 19 4.18 -20.85 -45.40
N LEU A 20 3.89 -19.54 -45.39
CA LEU A 20 3.20 -18.91 -46.50
C LEU A 20 3.74 -17.50 -46.77
N LEU A 21 3.93 -17.28 -48.08
CA LEU A 21 4.59 -16.17 -48.75
C LEU A 21 3.97 -14.80 -48.46
N ALA A 22 4.85 -13.80 -48.38
CA ALA A 22 4.57 -12.43 -48.74
C ALA A 22 4.84 -12.23 -50.24
N LEU A 23 3.92 -11.59 -50.97
CA LEU A 23 4.14 -10.53 -51.97
C LEU A 23 2.83 -10.20 -52.70
N GLY A 24 2.55 -8.92 -52.92
CA GLY A 24 1.58 -8.50 -53.95
C GLY A 24 0.85 -7.20 -53.65
N ALA A 25 1.54 -6.07 -53.77
CA ALA A 25 0.89 -4.77 -53.92
C ALA A 25 0.27 -4.64 -55.32
N LYS A 26 -0.94 -4.08 -55.41
CA LYS A 26 -1.41 -3.35 -56.59
C LYS A 26 -2.46 -2.32 -56.19
N ALA A 27 -2.19 -1.07 -56.53
CA ALA A 27 -3.11 0.05 -56.48
C ALA A 27 -4.10 -0.01 -57.64
N GLY A 28 -5.32 0.45 -57.41
CA GLY A 28 -6.34 0.73 -58.42
C GLY A 28 -7.32 1.76 -57.85
N ALA A 29 -7.45 2.90 -58.54
CA ALA A 29 -8.30 4.03 -58.19
C ALA A 29 -9.62 4.02 -58.97
N ALA A 30 -10.55 4.87 -58.50
CA ALA A 30 -11.90 5.18 -59.00
C ALA A 30 -12.97 4.13 -58.61
N GLU A 31 -14.17 4.46 -58.15
CA GLU A 31 -15.01 5.63 -58.42
C GLU A 31 -16.09 5.78 -57.32
N THR A 32 -16.64 6.99 -57.19
CA THR A 32 -17.64 7.40 -56.19
C THR A 32 -19.02 6.78 -56.41
N ALA A 33 -19.63 6.24 -55.34
CA ALA A 33 -21.07 6.09 -55.22
C ALA A 33 -21.51 6.47 -53.81
N SER A 34 -22.28 7.54 -53.70
CA SER A 34 -22.89 8.04 -52.46
C SER A 34 -24.33 7.56 -52.38
N VAL A 35 -24.67 6.86 -51.30
CA VAL A 35 -26.06 6.59 -50.90
C VAL A 35 -26.25 7.20 -49.52
N PRO A 36 -27.21 8.12 -49.32
CA PRO A 36 -27.44 8.73 -48.02
C PRO A 36 -28.38 7.84 -47.20
N VAL A 37 -27.94 7.45 -46.01
CA VAL A 37 -28.86 7.07 -44.93
C VAL A 37 -28.74 8.11 -43.83
N ARG A 38 -29.67 9.06 -43.83
CA ARG A 38 -30.10 9.82 -42.64
C ARG A 38 -31.02 8.91 -41.83
N THR A 39 -31.13 8.91 -40.51
CA THR A 39 -30.52 9.59 -39.37
C THR A 39 -31.06 8.83 -38.15
N SER A 40 -30.28 8.62 -37.10
CA SER A 40 -30.80 8.78 -35.72
C SER A 40 -29.66 8.99 -34.73
N SER A 41 -29.69 10.18 -34.11
CA SER A 41 -29.28 10.52 -32.73
C SER A 41 -27.95 9.94 -32.22
N GLU A 42 -26.88 10.72 -32.10
CA GLU A 42 -26.61 11.52 -30.88
C GLU A 42 -27.16 10.84 -29.62
N ASP A 43 -26.33 10.05 -28.93
CA ASP A 43 -25.78 10.41 -27.61
C ASP A 43 -25.14 9.18 -26.95
N ALA A 44 -23.95 8.83 -27.41
CA ALA A 44 -23.05 7.99 -26.64
C ALA A 44 -21.72 8.72 -26.59
N SER A 45 -21.60 9.66 -25.65
CA SER A 45 -20.29 10.03 -25.09
C SER A 45 -19.52 8.72 -24.97
N LEU A 46 -18.49 8.52 -25.81
CA LEU A 46 -17.66 7.33 -25.78
C LEU A 46 -16.99 7.30 -24.41
N LYS A 47 -17.65 6.70 -23.41
CA LYS A 47 -17.04 6.39 -22.14
C LYS A 47 -15.81 5.55 -22.49
N ALA A 48 -14.64 6.06 -22.12
CA ALA A 48 -13.39 5.35 -22.35
C ALA A 48 -13.54 3.89 -21.91
N PRO A 49 -12.93 2.92 -22.64
CA PRO A 49 -13.02 1.53 -22.26
C PRO A 49 -12.56 1.35 -20.81
N PRO A 50 -13.11 0.38 -20.06
CA PRO A 50 -12.72 0.16 -18.68
C PRO A 50 -11.22 -0.11 -18.57
N GLN A 51 -10.56 0.54 -17.61
CA GLN A 51 -9.11 0.43 -17.43
C GLN A 51 -8.76 0.06 -15.99
N LEU A 52 -7.66 -0.67 -15.84
CA LEU A 52 -7.02 -0.98 -14.57
C LEU A 52 -5.59 -0.47 -14.64
N THR A 53 -5.19 0.37 -13.68
CA THR A 53 -3.81 0.87 -13.57
C THR A 53 -3.24 0.64 -12.18
N LEU A 54 -1.92 0.59 -12.10
CA LEU A 54 -1.15 0.27 -10.89
C LEU A 54 -0.12 1.35 -10.62
N GLN A 55 0.05 1.72 -9.35
CA GLN A 55 1.17 2.53 -8.89
C GLN A 55 1.80 1.92 -7.62
N PRO A 56 3.11 1.68 -7.60
CA PRO A 56 4.01 1.69 -8.76
C PRO A 56 3.75 0.49 -9.69
N GLY A 57 4.31 0.50 -10.90
CA GLY A 57 4.29 -0.67 -11.80
C GLY A 57 5.24 -1.80 -11.38
N THR A 58 6.22 -1.47 -10.54
CA THR A 58 7.18 -2.40 -9.93
C THR A 58 7.28 -2.11 -8.44
N ALA A 59 7.20 -3.13 -7.60
CA ALA A 59 7.13 -3.00 -6.15
C ALA A 59 7.98 -4.06 -5.43
N LYS A 60 8.26 -3.84 -4.15
CA LYS A 60 8.94 -4.79 -3.27
C LYS A 60 7.97 -5.37 -2.23
N PRO A 61 8.23 -6.57 -1.68
CA PRO A 61 7.52 -7.07 -0.51
C PRO A 61 7.54 -6.04 0.62
N GLY A 62 6.38 -5.59 1.10
CA GLY A 62 6.25 -4.48 2.05
C GLY A 62 5.86 -3.13 1.44
N ASP A 63 5.87 -2.96 0.12
CA ASP A 63 5.43 -1.71 -0.50
C ASP A 63 3.89 -1.61 -0.51
N PRO A 64 3.34 -0.39 -0.40
CA PRO A 64 1.96 -0.10 -0.76
C PRO A 64 1.79 0.01 -2.28
N VAL A 65 0.61 -0.35 -2.77
CA VAL A 65 0.23 -0.32 -4.19
C VAL A 65 -1.15 0.34 -4.30
N LEU A 66 -1.27 1.34 -5.18
CA LEU A 66 -2.56 1.85 -5.63
C LEU A 66 -3.03 1.04 -6.84
N VAL A 67 -4.28 0.61 -6.77
CA VAL A 67 -4.99 -0.01 -7.89
C VAL A 67 -6.15 0.90 -8.24
N THR A 68 -6.15 1.47 -9.45
CA THR A 68 -7.25 2.31 -9.93
C THR A 68 -8.02 1.61 -11.03
N VAL A 69 -9.33 1.78 -11.02
CA VAL A 69 -10.24 1.18 -11.99
C VAL A 69 -11.20 2.25 -12.48
N SER A 70 -11.29 2.44 -13.80
CA SER A 70 -12.22 3.36 -14.44
C SER A 70 -13.16 2.63 -15.40
N GLY A 71 -14.26 3.29 -15.80
CA GLY A 71 -15.22 2.73 -16.76
C GLY A 71 -16.14 1.64 -16.20
N MET A 72 -16.24 1.52 -14.87
CA MET A 72 -17.20 0.64 -14.20
C MET A 72 -18.37 1.44 -13.61
N THR A 73 -19.56 0.85 -13.65
CA THR A 73 -20.82 1.49 -13.21
C THR A 73 -21.21 1.13 -11.77
N ALA A 74 -20.51 0.19 -11.16
CA ALA A 74 -20.64 -0.19 -9.75
C ALA A 74 -19.27 -0.53 -9.16
N PRO A 75 -19.12 -0.54 -7.82
CA PRO A 75 -17.85 -0.87 -7.17
C PRO A 75 -17.33 -2.24 -7.63
N PRO A 76 -16.07 -2.32 -8.12
CA PRO A 76 -15.49 -3.60 -8.48
C PRO A 76 -15.22 -4.47 -7.26
N THR A 77 -15.15 -5.77 -7.52
CA THR A 77 -14.44 -6.73 -6.66
C THR A 77 -13.09 -7.03 -7.29
N GLY A 78 -12.10 -7.49 -6.53
CA GLY A 78 -10.80 -7.76 -7.14
C GLY A 78 -9.77 -8.30 -6.17
N THR A 79 -8.62 -8.68 -6.70
CA THR A 79 -7.51 -9.17 -5.89
C THR A 79 -6.17 -8.63 -6.37
N LEU A 80 -5.21 -8.52 -5.44
CA LEU A 80 -3.79 -8.36 -5.72
C LEU A 80 -3.05 -9.54 -5.09
N ALA A 81 -2.40 -10.35 -5.92
CA ALA A 81 -1.74 -11.58 -5.50
C ALA A 81 -2.66 -12.51 -4.67
N GLY A 82 -3.94 -12.61 -5.08
CA GLY A 82 -4.96 -13.41 -4.38
C GLY A 82 -5.52 -12.80 -3.10
N ARG A 83 -5.01 -11.64 -2.64
CA ARG A 83 -5.59 -10.89 -1.51
C ARG A 83 -6.69 -9.97 -2.00
N ALA A 84 -7.85 -9.98 -1.35
CA ALA A 84 -8.98 -9.14 -1.72
C ALA A 84 -8.63 -7.65 -1.67
N LEU A 85 -9.05 -6.91 -2.69
CA LEU A 85 -8.97 -5.45 -2.77
C LEU A 85 -10.28 -4.85 -2.27
N ARG A 86 -10.17 -3.75 -1.51
CA ARG A 86 -11.33 -2.97 -1.05
C ARG A 86 -11.37 -1.67 -1.83
N PHE A 87 -12.24 -1.63 -2.83
CA PHE A 87 -12.43 -0.46 -3.68
C PHE A 87 -13.38 0.55 -3.03
N PHE A 88 -13.08 1.83 -3.24
CA PHE A 88 -13.96 2.95 -2.89
C PHE A 88 -14.08 3.92 -4.07
N PRO A 89 -15.18 4.67 -4.18
CA PRO A 89 -15.35 5.69 -5.22
C PRO A 89 -14.22 6.72 -5.17
N TRP A 90 -13.63 7.03 -6.32
CA TRP A 90 -12.53 7.97 -6.43
C TRP A 90 -12.49 8.61 -7.82
N GLY A 91 -12.68 9.95 -7.89
CA GLY A 91 -12.87 10.63 -9.16
C GLY A 91 -14.05 10.04 -9.95
N GLU A 92 -13.83 9.75 -11.23
CA GLU A 92 -14.80 9.10 -12.13
C GLU A 92 -14.76 7.55 -12.06
N GLY A 93 -14.03 6.99 -11.10
CA GLY A 93 -13.81 5.54 -10.99
C GLY A 93 -13.71 5.06 -9.55
N TYR A 94 -12.86 4.07 -9.36
CA TYR A 94 -12.64 3.42 -8.07
C TYR A 94 -11.15 3.27 -7.80
N LEU A 95 -10.79 3.36 -6.53
CA LEU A 95 -9.42 3.19 -6.07
C LEU A 95 -9.39 2.16 -4.93
N ALA A 96 -8.35 1.36 -4.89
CA ALA A 96 -7.99 0.52 -3.76
C ALA A 96 -6.52 0.75 -3.39
N VAL A 97 -6.23 0.72 -2.10
CA VAL A 97 -4.85 0.75 -1.57
C VAL A 97 -4.57 -0.62 -0.98
N ALA A 98 -3.48 -1.25 -1.37
CA ALA A 98 -3.09 -2.57 -0.89
C ALA A 98 -1.65 -2.58 -0.41
N GLY A 99 -1.37 -3.31 0.66
CA GLY A 99 0.01 -3.62 1.06
C GLY A 99 0.47 -4.95 0.48
N LEU A 100 1.74 -5.04 0.10
CA LEU A 100 2.40 -6.31 -0.20
C LEU A 100 2.92 -6.93 1.11
N PRO A 101 2.65 -8.23 1.39
CA PRO A 101 3.26 -8.93 2.52
C PRO A 101 4.80 -8.88 2.43
N VAL A 102 5.50 -8.70 3.55
CA VAL A 102 6.97 -8.65 3.58
C VAL A 102 7.62 -10.01 3.29
N GLU A 103 6.84 -11.09 3.38
CA GLU A 103 7.22 -12.46 3.06
C GLU A 103 6.95 -12.85 1.60
N MET A 104 6.35 -11.96 0.81
CA MET A 104 6.03 -12.22 -0.60
C MET A 104 7.30 -12.56 -1.39
N ALA A 105 7.24 -13.62 -2.19
CA ALA A 105 8.31 -13.98 -3.10
C ALA A 105 8.34 -13.03 -4.31
N PRO A 106 9.52 -12.71 -4.85
CA PRO A 106 9.63 -11.98 -6.11
C PRO A 106 8.94 -12.72 -7.27
N GLY A 107 8.43 -11.95 -8.23
CA GLY A 107 7.79 -12.45 -9.44
C GLY A 107 6.57 -11.64 -9.86
N ALA A 108 5.92 -12.10 -10.93
CA ALA A 108 4.71 -11.50 -11.45
C ALA A 108 3.51 -11.77 -10.52
N ALA A 109 2.98 -10.73 -9.89
CA ALA A 109 1.76 -10.79 -9.10
C ALA A 109 0.54 -10.40 -9.94
N LYS A 110 -0.43 -11.31 -10.07
CA LYS A 110 -1.69 -11.02 -10.79
C LYS A 110 -2.52 -10.00 -10.01
N VAL A 111 -3.08 -9.04 -10.73
CA VAL A 111 -4.10 -8.10 -10.25
C VAL A 111 -5.37 -8.30 -11.04
N THR A 112 -6.52 -8.31 -10.37
CA THR A 112 -7.83 -8.43 -10.99
C THR A 112 -8.80 -7.38 -10.47
N ALA A 113 -9.68 -6.89 -11.34
CA ALA A 113 -10.86 -6.13 -10.95
C ALA A 113 -12.05 -6.58 -11.81
N MET A 114 -13.18 -6.85 -11.19
CA MET A 114 -14.37 -7.38 -11.82
C MET A 114 -15.58 -6.55 -11.44
N GLY A 115 -16.28 -6.03 -12.43
CA GLY A 115 -17.46 -5.18 -12.24
C GLY A 115 -18.23 -4.92 -13.53
N PRO A 116 -19.46 -4.39 -13.45
CA PRO A 116 -20.28 -4.11 -14.62
C PRO A 116 -19.84 -2.81 -15.31
N VAL A 117 -19.67 -2.85 -16.63
CA VAL A 117 -19.35 -1.67 -17.47
C VAL A 117 -20.60 -0.87 -17.86
N THR A 118 -21.75 -1.54 -17.86
CA THR A 118 -23.07 -0.96 -18.14
C THR A 118 -24.02 -1.43 -17.03
N PRO A 119 -24.96 -0.59 -16.55
CA PRO A 119 -25.92 -1.02 -15.52
C PRO A 119 -26.68 -2.28 -15.96
N GLY A 120 -26.69 -3.31 -15.11
CA GLY A 120 -27.38 -4.58 -15.38
C GLY A 120 -26.69 -5.54 -16.35
N ALA A 121 -25.53 -5.17 -16.93
CA ALA A 121 -24.76 -6.07 -17.79
C ALA A 121 -23.93 -7.10 -16.99
N PRO A 122 -23.50 -8.21 -17.63
CA PRO A 122 -22.52 -9.11 -17.04
C PRO A 122 -21.25 -8.39 -16.59
N GLN A 123 -20.62 -8.92 -15.55
CA GLN A 123 -19.36 -8.36 -15.06
C GLN A 123 -18.23 -8.63 -16.06
N VAL A 124 -17.37 -7.64 -16.24
CA VAL A 124 -16.14 -7.72 -17.03
C VAL A 124 -14.96 -7.85 -16.06
N GLU A 125 -14.04 -8.77 -16.33
CA GLU A 125 -12.77 -8.88 -15.61
C GLU A 125 -11.68 -8.06 -16.34
N LEU A 126 -11.07 -7.13 -15.61
CA LEU A 126 -9.81 -6.50 -15.97
C LEU A 126 -8.68 -7.22 -15.24
N THR A 127 -7.58 -7.46 -15.95
CA THR A 127 -6.38 -8.09 -15.39
C THR A 127 -5.17 -7.22 -15.62
N GLY A 128 -4.32 -7.11 -14.60
CA GLY A 128 -3.00 -6.51 -14.68
C GLY A 128 -1.96 -7.42 -14.02
N THR A 129 -0.69 -7.03 -14.17
CA THR A 129 0.44 -7.71 -13.53
C THR A 129 1.28 -6.66 -12.83
N LEU A 130 1.57 -6.88 -11.56
CA LEU A 130 2.55 -6.14 -10.79
C LEU A 130 3.87 -6.91 -10.79
N ASP A 131 4.97 -6.25 -11.15
CA ASP A 131 6.30 -6.84 -11.05
C ASP A 131 6.82 -6.71 -9.61
N VAL A 132 6.96 -7.83 -8.90
CA VAL A 132 7.49 -7.85 -7.53
C VAL A 132 8.96 -8.21 -7.57
N VAL A 133 9.82 -7.26 -7.20
CA VAL A 133 11.28 -7.46 -7.18
C VAL A 133 11.75 -7.88 -5.79
N GLU A 134 13.02 -8.31 -5.70
CA GLU A 134 13.64 -8.60 -4.42
C GLU A 134 13.57 -7.39 -3.48
N SER A 135 13.26 -7.66 -2.20
CA SER A 135 13.15 -6.58 -1.21
C SER A 135 14.48 -5.85 -1.01
N GLY A 136 15.59 -6.61 -1.00
CA GLY A 136 16.92 -6.07 -0.74
C GLY A 136 17.08 -5.52 0.69
N TYR A 137 16.27 -6.01 1.63
CA TYR A 137 16.29 -5.54 3.01
C TYR A 137 17.63 -5.83 3.71
N PRO A 138 18.21 -4.85 4.42
CA PRO A 138 19.42 -5.09 5.19
C PRO A 138 19.16 -6.11 6.31
N SER A 139 20.17 -6.91 6.63
CA SER A 139 20.11 -7.91 7.69
C SER A 139 21.34 -7.80 8.58
N ARG A 140 21.12 -7.77 9.90
CA ARG A 140 22.17 -7.69 10.91
C ARG A 140 22.08 -8.89 11.85
N GLU A 141 23.19 -9.61 12.00
CA GLU A 141 23.32 -10.67 12.99
C GLU A 141 23.91 -10.13 14.29
N LEU A 142 23.22 -10.41 15.40
CA LEU A 142 23.65 -10.03 16.74
C LEU A 142 23.75 -11.29 17.61
N ARG A 143 24.80 -11.39 18.42
CA ARG A 143 24.96 -12.46 19.41
C ARG A 143 24.65 -11.91 20.79
N VAL A 144 23.56 -12.38 21.40
CA VAL A 144 23.13 -11.97 22.75
C VAL A 144 22.74 -13.16 23.61
N ALA A 145 22.96 -13.06 24.92
CA ALA A 145 22.50 -14.08 25.87
C ALA A 145 20.96 -14.13 25.94
N GLY A 146 20.37 -15.33 26.00
CA GLY A 146 18.93 -15.53 25.89
C GLY A 146 18.06 -14.81 26.95
N LYS A 147 18.64 -14.47 28.10
CA LYS A 147 17.97 -13.68 29.16
C LYS A 147 17.57 -12.27 28.71
N TYR A 148 18.20 -11.72 27.68
CA TYR A 148 17.90 -10.37 27.15
C TYR A 148 16.78 -10.35 26.11
N VAL A 149 16.28 -11.52 25.70
CA VAL A 149 15.27 -11.64 24.62
C VAL A 149 13.85 -11.78 25.17
N LYS A 150 13.68 -12.31 26.39
CA LYS A 150 12.35 -12.55 26.99
C LYS A 150 11.93 -11.41 27.93
N PRO A 151 10.77 -10.75 27.71
CA PRO A 151 10.25 -9.75 28.65
C PRO A 151 10.00 -10.36 30.04
N PRO A 152 10.25 -9.59 31.13
CA PRO A 152 9.94 -10.05 32.49
C PRO A 152 8.48 -10.45 32.67
N ALA A 153 8.21 -11.39 33.58
CA ALA A 153 6.84 -11.83 33.86
C ALA A 153 5.92 -10.68 34.32
N SER A 154 6.49 -9.67 34.99
CA SER A 154 5.80 -8.48 35.51
C SER A 154 5.17 -7.61 34.43
N VAL A 155 5.76 -7.57 33.22
CA VAL A 155 5.27 -6.71 32.14
C VAL A 155 4.26 -7.42 31.22
N ARG A 156 4.06 -8.73 31.39
CA ARG A 156 3.16 -9.52 30.52
C ARG A 156 1.71 -9.03 30.52
N LYS A 157 1.18 -8.63 31.69
CA LYS A 157 -0.19 -8.09 31.80
C LYS A 157 -0.32 -6.77 31.03
N ARG A 158 0.67 -5.88 31.16
CA ARG A 158 0.74 -4.62 30.41
C ARG A 158 0.82 -4.88 28.90
N MET A 159 1.73 -5.75 28.45
CA MET A 159 1.84 -6.13 27.03
C MET A 159 0.56 -6.76 26.47
N ALA A 160 -0.19 -7.52 27.27
CA ALA A 160 -1.48 -8.05 26.85
C ALA A 160 -2.54 -6.95 26.70
N ALA A 161 -2.55 -5.95 27.59
CA ALA A 161 -3.43 -4.79 27.47
C ALA A 161 -3.05 -3.91 26.27
N ASP A 162 -1.75 -3.69 26.02
CA ASP A 162 -1.28 -2.93 24.87
C ASP A 162 -1.69 -3.62 23.56
N ARG A 163 -1.52 -4.96 23.45
CA ARG A 163 -1.98 -5.72 22.27
C ARG A 163 -3.48 -5.58 22.02
N ARG A 164 -4.31 -5.58 23.06
CA ARG A 164 -5.76 -5.34 22.91
C ARG A 164 -6.04 -3.93 22.41
N ALA A 165 -5.36 -2.92 22.96
CA ALA A 165 -5.54 -1.54 22.54
C ALA A 165 -5.13 -1.30 21.08
N PHE A 166 -4.02 -1.90 20.63
CA PHE A 166 -3.66 -1.88 19.21
C PHE A 166 -4.69 -2.61 18.34
N ALA A 167 -5.21 -3.76 18.78
CA ALA A 167 -6.23 -4.49 18.04
C ALA A 167 -7.51 -3.67 17.89
N GLU A 168 -7.99 -3.06 18.97
CA GLU A 168 -9.15 -2.16 18.98
C GLU A 168 -8.92 -0.93 18.08
N ALA A 169 -7.76 -0.29 18.20
CA ALA A 169 -7.41 0.88 17.38
C ALA A 169 -7.34 0.56 15.88
N PHE A 170 -6.93 -0.65 15.49
CA PHE A 170 -6.89 -1.09 14.10
C PHE A 170 -8.19 -1.73 13.61
N ALA A 171 -9.17 -1.95 14.48
CA ALA A 171 -10.47 -2.53 14.14
C ALA A 171 -11.49 -1.47 13.71
N GLN A 172 -11.06 -0.39 13.06
CA GLN A 172 -11.98 0.62 12.54
C GLN A 172 -12.65 0.11 11.26
N ASP A 173 -13.89 0.53 11.06
CA ASP A 173 -14.65 0.21 9.87
C ASP A 173 -13.98 0.78 8.62
N PHE A 174 -14.07 0.02 7.53
CA PHE A 174 -13.65 0.50 6.24
C PHE A 174 -14.58 1.63 5.78
N SER A 175 -13.98 2.71 5.30
CA SER A 175 -14.66 3.93 4.89
C SER A 175 -13.89 4.56 3.73
N ALA A 176 -14.50 5.53 3.05
CA ALA A 176 -13.79 6.35 2.07
C ALA A 176 -12.63 7.12 2.74
N PRO A 177 -11.62 7.57 1.97
CA PRO A 177 -10.53 8.40 2.50
C PRO A 177 -11.02 9.61 3.28
N HIS A 178 -10.36 9.90 4.39
CA HIS A 178 -10.54 11.12 5.18
C HIS A 178 -9.68 12.28 4.68
N PHE A 179 -8.89 12.06 3.63
CA PHE A 179 -7.90 12.98 3.09
C PHE A 179 -8.17 13.35 1.64
N ALA A 180 -7.73 14.54 1.24
CA ALA A 180 -7.88 15.11 -0.09
C ALA A 180 -6.54 15.51 -0.74
N GLN A 181 -5.43 15.01 -0.18
CA GLN A 181 -4.06 15.31 -0.63
C GLN A 181 -3.13 14.11 -0.40
N ASN A 182 -1.99 14.09 -1.10
CA ASN A 182 -0.96 13.06 -0.91
C ASN A 182 -0.36 13.14 0.49
N PHE A 183 0.14 12.00 1.00
CA PHE A 183 0.76 11.94 2.32
C PHE A 183 2.06 12.76 2.35
N ALA A 184 2.34 13.34 3.52
CA ALA A 184 3.56 14.11 3.78
C ALA A 184 4.37 13.42 4.87
N TRP A 185 5.69 13.71 4.88
CA TRP A 185 6.55 13.32 5.98
C TRP A 185 6.01 13.90 7.30
N PRO A 186 5.84 13.09 8.35
CA PRO A 186 5.44 13.62 9.67
C PRO A 186 6.55 14.40 10.37
N ARG A 187 7.77 14.28 9.85
CA ARG A 187 8.98 15.02 10.21
C ARG A 187 9.97 14.89 9.06
N ALA A 188 10.56 16.00 8.63
CA ALA A 188 11.63 16.01 7.65
C ALA A 188 12.99 15.88 8.37
N ASP A 189 13.61 14.70 8.29
CA ASP A 189 15.01 14.46 8.69
C ASP A 189 15.57 13.21 8.01
N ARG A 190 16.84 12.88 8.30
CA ARG A 190 17.43 11.63 7.89
C ARG A 190 16.72 10.43 8.52
N ILE A 191 16.68 9.35 7.75
CA ILE A 191 16.26 8.04 8.21
C ILE A 191 17.46 7.36 8.84
N THR A 192 17.31 6.90 10.08
CA THR A 192 18.32 6.20 10.86
C THR A 192 18.16 4.69 10.81
N ALA A 193 16.93 4.20 10.60
CA ALA A 193 16.66 2.80 10.30
C ALA A 193 15.50 2.69 9.28
N PRO A 194 15.73 2.03 8.12
CA PRO A 194 14.70 1.90 7.09
C PRO A 194 13.66 0.83 7.46
N PHE A 195 12.53 0.86 6.75
CA PHE A 195 11.56 -0.23 6.78
C PHE A 195 12.21 -1.53 6.30
N GLY A 196 11.80 -2.63 6.91
CA GLY A 196 12.27 -3.95 6.51
C GLY A 196 13.68 -4.29 7.00
N ASP A 197 14.35 -3.47 7.82
CA ASP A 197 15.61 -3.87 8.46
C ASP A 197 15.41 -5.12 9.37
N ARG A 198 16.19 -6.18 9.10
CA ARG A 198 16.09 -7.47 9.78
C ARG A 198 17.18 -7.60 10.84
N ARG A 199 16.79 -8.04 12.03
CA ARG A 199 17.72 -8.43 13.09
C ARG A 199 17.57 -9.91 13.39
N THR A 200 18.67 -10.65 13.24
CA THR A 200 18.77 -12.04 13.65
C THR A 200 19.53 -12.11 14.98
N PHE A 201 19.02 -12.89 15.94
CA PHE A 201 19.78 -13.24 17.15
C PHE A 201 20.13 -14.72 17.10
N ASN A 202 21.42 -15.03 17.18
CA ASN A 202 21.93 -16.41 17.18
C ASN A 202 21.37 -17.25 16.00
N GLY A 203 21.42 -16.70 14.78
CA GLY A 203 20.97 -17.38 13.55
C GLY A 203 19.45 -17.46 13.33
N LYS A 204 18.61 -16.85 14.19
CA LYS A 204 17.14 -16.82 14.02
C LYS A 204 16.65 -15.38 13.83
N LEU A 205 15.77 -15.15 12.84
CA LEU A 205 15.08 -13.87 12.70
C LEU A 205 14.34 -13.56 14.00
N SER A 206 14.75 -12.47 14.65
CA SER A 206 14.17 -12.07 15.92
C SER A 206 13.31 -10.83 15.81
N SER A 207 13.60 -9.94 14.86
CA SER A 207 12.82 -8.73 14.67
C SER A 207 12.92 -8.27 13.22
N GLN A 208 11.79 -7.77 12.73
CA GLN A 208 11.65 -7.09 11.46
C GLN A 208 11.20 -5.67 11.77
N HIS A 209 11.86 -4.66 11.22
CA HIS A 209 11.46 -3.28 11.40
C HIS A 209 10.24 -2.96 10.52
N PHE A 210 9.10 -2.61 11.13
CA PHE A 210 7.80 -2.38 10.45
C PHE A 210 7.42 -0.90 10.36
N GLY A 211 8.43 -0.03 10.34
CA GLY A 211 8.30 1.41 10.15
C GLY A 211 9.64 1.97 9.71
N VAL A 212 9.76 3.30 9.73
CA VAL A 212 11.01 4.02 9.52
C VAL A 212 11.35 4.79 10.78
N ASP A 213 12.61 4.77 11.19
CA ASP A 213 13.09 5.56 12.32
C ASP A 213 13.69 6.85 11.76
N ILE A 214 13.06 7.97 12.05
CA ILE A 214 13.45 9.31 11.63
C ILE A 214 14.20 9.96 12.78
N ASP A 215 15.39 10.49 12.52
CA ASP A 215 16.20 11.13 13.55
C ASP A 215 15.46 12.27 14.24
N GLY A 216 15.80 12.61 15.48
CA GLY A 216 15.32 13.86 16.07
C GLY A 216 15.61 14.05 17.53
N ASP A 217 15.96 15.29 17.87
CA ASP A 217 16.20 15.69 19.24
C ASP A 217 14.91 15.59 20.05
N PRO A 218 15.01 15.24 21.35
CA PRO A 218 13.86 15.27 22.25
C PRO A 218 13.13 16.61 22.19
N GLY A 219 11.80 16.55 22.04
CA GLY A 219 10.97 17.75 21.97
C GLY A 219 10.69 18.28 20.57
N THR A 220 11.36 17.75 19.54
CA THR A 220 11.10 18.12 18.13
C THR A 220 9.64 17.82 17.75
N PRO A 221 8.93 18.72 17.06
CA PRO A 221 7.54 18.49 16.62
C PRO A 221 7.36 17.23 15.77
N VAL A 222 6.27 16.49 16.02
CA VAL A 222 5.78 15.39 15.18
C VAL A 222 4.40 15.73 14.67
N GLN A 223 4.21 15.68 13.36
CA GLN A 223 2.98 16.11 12.69
C GLN A 223 2.21 14.94 12.09
N ALA A 224 0.91 15.15 11.88
CA ALA A 224 0.08 14.21 11.14
C ALA A 224 0.51 14.16 9.67
N ALA A 225 0.72 12.95 9.16
CA ALA A 225 1.16 12.72 7.79
C ALA A 225 0.04 13.01 6.78
N ASN A 226 -1.22 12.94 7.23
CA ASN A 226 -2.38 13.34 6.46
C ASN A 226 -3.59 13.59 7.38
N ASP A 227 -4.70 14.04 6.78
CA ASP A 227 -5.99 14.17 7.45
C ASP A 227 -6.49 12.82 7.96
N GLY A 228 -7.10 12.80 9.15
CA GLY A 228 -7.68 11.58 9.69
C GLY A 228 -8.21 11.74 11.10
N THR A 229 -8.50 10.62 11.75
CA THR A 229 -9.01 10.57 13.12
C THR A 229 -8.02 9.85 14.00
N VAL A 230 -7.64 10.46 15.12
CA VAL A 230 -6.80 9.81 16.14
C VAL A 230 -7.60 8.67 16.76
N VAL A 231 -7.14 7.43 16.60
CA VAL A 231 -7.79 6.21 17.14
C VAL A 231 -7.08 5.65 18.36
N MET A 232 -5.85 6.09 18.61
CA MET A 232 -5.14 5.80 19.84
C MET A 232 -4.20 6.95 20.19
N ALA A 233 -4.15 7.32 21.47
CA ALA A 233 -3.18 8.27 22.01
C ALA A 233 -2.89 7.88 23.48
N ARG A 234 -1.82 7.12 23.72
CA ARG A 234 -1.50 6.56 25.07
C ARG A 234 -0.06 6.07 25.17
N ASP A 235 0.39 5.84 26.41
CA ASP A 235 1.63 5.11 26.69
C ASP A 235 1.45 3.59 26.52
N ASN A 236 2.44 2.96 25.88
CA ASN A 236 2.55 1.52 25.62
C ASN A 236 3.92 1.02 26.06
N TYR A 237 4.03 -0.24 26.49
CA TYR A 237 5.28 -0.77 27.04
C TYR A 237 6.45 -0.74 26.05
N ALA A 238 6.24 -1.23 24.82
CA ALA A 238 7.30 -1.31 23.82
C ALA A 238 7.37 -0.03 22.96
N ALA A 239 6.22 0.44 22.48
CA ALA A 239 6.12 1.61 21.61
C ALA A 239 6.21 2.96 22.35
N GLY A 240 6.20 2.96 23.68
CA GLY A 240 6.16 4.19 24.46
C GLY A 240 4.88 4.98 24.22
N ASN A 241 4.95 6.30 24.39
CA ASN A 241 3.88 7.20 24.00
C ASN A 241 3.61 7.07 22.50
N THR A 242 2.40 6.67 22.18
CA THR A 242 1.98 6.28 20.85
C THR A 242 0.77 7.10 20.43
N VAL A 243 0.79 7.60 19.20
CA VAL A 243 -0.39 8.09 18.49
C VAL A 243 -0.64 7.19 17.27
N LEU A 244 -1.89 6.81 17.04
CA LEU A 244 -2.34 6.19 15.79
C LEU A 244 -3.42 7.06 15.15
N VAL A 245 -3.30 7.30 13.85
CA VAL A 245 -4.29 8.04 13.05
C VAL A 245 -4.89 7.11 12.00
N HIS A 246 -6.22 7.03 11.94
CA HIS A 246 -6.96 6.34 10.90
C HIS A 246 -7.38 7.34 9.81
N HIS A 247 -7.00 7.04 8.57
CA HIS A 247 -7.16 7.92 7.42
C HIS A 247 -8.33 7.52 6.52
N GLY A 248 -9.17 6.56 6.93
CA GLY A 248 -10.10 5.89 6.03
C GLY A 248 -9.35 4.95 5.07
N ALA A 249 -10.04 4.35 4.11
CA ALA A 249 -9.46 3.48 3.08
C ALA A 249 -8.57 2.33 3.62
N GLY A 250 -8.78 1.91 4.87
CA GLY A 250 -7.94 0.91 5.54
C GLY A 250 -6.50 1.37 5.86
N LEU A 251 -6.23 2.67 5.73
CA LEU A 251 -4.93 3.32 5.95
C LEU A 251 -4.81 3.85 7.39
N TYR A 252 -3.67 3.55 8.00
CA TYR A 252 -3.29 4.07 9.31
C TYR A 252 -1.85 4.54 9.29
N THR A 253 -1.57 5.59 10.07
CA THR A 253 -0.21 5.98 10.43
C THR A 253 0.02 5.84 11.93
N ALA A 254 1.24 5.49 12.30
CA ALA A 254 1.64 5.19 13.66
C ALA A 254 2.86 6.03 14.06
N TYR A 255 2.82 6.62 15.24
CA TYR A 255 3.84 7.54 15.76
C TYR A 255 4.25 7.08 17.15
N PHE A 256 5.44 6.50 17.29
CA PHE A 256 5.90 5.91 18.55
C PHE A 256 7.00 6.74 19.22
N HIS A 257 7.33 6.34 20.44
CA HIS A 257 8.46 6.82 21.24
C HIS A 257 8.37 8.30 21.62
N LEU A 258 7.18 8.91 21.53
CA LEU A 258 7.00 10.34 21.77
C LEU A 258 7.38 10.72 23.21
N SER A 259 7.89 11.92 23.42
CA SER A 259 8.10 12.47 24.78
C SER A 259 6.79 13.02 25.35
N ARG A 260 5.92 13.51 24.46
CA ARG A 260 4.63 14.14 24.78
C ARG A 260 3.62 13.83 23.68
N ILE A 261 2.37 13.65 24.09
CA ILE A 261 1.21 13.49 23.21
C ILE A 261 0.34 14.75 23.34
N ASP A 262 -0.03 15.33 22.20
CA ASP A 262 -0.77 16.61 22.12
C ASP A 262 -2.21 16.45 21.61
N VAL A 263 -2.62 15.20 21.37
CA VAL A 263 -3.95 14.83 20.87
C VAL A 263 -4.57 13.71 21.71
N LYS A 264 -5.88 13.52 21.57
CA LYS A 264 -6.64 12.45 22.25
C LYS A 264 -7.40 11.60 21.24
N PRO A 265 -7.75 10.34 21.57
CA PRO A 265 -8.64 9.53 20.73
C PRO A 265 -9.93 10.28 20.37
N GLY A 266 -10.40 10.11 19.14
CA GLY A 266 -11.55 10.82 18.57
C GLY A 266 -11.23 12.20 17.98
N THR A 267 -10.01 12.71 18.14
CA THR A 267 -9.60 14.01 17.55
C THR A 267 -9.48 13.87 16.03
N GLN A 268 -10.18 14.71 15.27
CA GLN A 268 -9.91 14.90 13.85
C GLN A 268 -8.66 15.77 13.69
N VAL A 269 -7.72 15.32 12.86
CA VAL A 269 -6.46 16.01 12.59
C VAL A 269 -6.34 16.33 11.12
N LYS A 270 -5.66 17.44 10.82
CA LYS A 270 -5.25 17.82 9.46
C LYS A 270 -3.80 17.46 9.20
N GLN A 271 -3.43 17.23 7.95
CA GLN A 271 -2.03 17.10 7.55
C GLN A 271 -1.20 18.26 8.13
N GLY A 272 -0.02 17.97 8.67
CA GLY A 272 0.86 18.97 9.29
C GLY A 272 0.45 19.38 10.72
N GLN A 273 -0.73 18.95 11.21
CA GLN A 273 -1.14 19.25 12.58
C GLN A 273 -0.23 18.54 13.59
N LEU A 274 0.19 19.27 14.63
CA LEU A 274 1.00 18.74 15.73
C LEU A 274 0.26 17.59 16.45
N LEU A 275 0.90 16.43 16.51
CA LEU A 275 0.41 15.26 17.26
C LEU A 275 1.13 15.08 18.60
N GLY A 276 2.36 15.56 18.68
CA GLY A 276 3.21 15.38 19.84
C GLY A 276 4.65 15.77 19.53
N LYS A 277 5.58 15.24 20.34
CA LYS A 277 7.00 15.56 20.23
C LYS A 277 7.86 14.32 20.28
N VAL A 278 8.96 14.32 19.53
CA VAL A 278 9.98 13.27 19.54
C VAL A 278 10.46 13.04 20.97
N GLY A 279 10.75 11.77 21.31
CA GLY A 279 11.26 11.39 22.61
C GLY A 279 11.98 10.05 22.56
N SER A 280 12.10 9.45 23.74
CA SER A 280 12.77 8.16 23.94
C SER A 280 11.96 7.24 24.85
N THR A 281 10.62 7.30 24.75
CA THR A 281 9.75 6.46 25.61
C THR A 281 9.58 5.05 25.04
N GLY A 282 9.34 4.07 25.91
CA GLY A 282 9.23 2.66 25.52
C GLY A 282 10.59 1.97 25.42
N ARG A 283 10.72 1.01 24.50
CA ARG A 283 11.92 0.16 24.34
C ARG A 283 12.82 0.67 23.22
N VAL A 284 13.53 1.77 23.50
CA VAL A 284 14.44 2.41 22.55
C VAL A 284 15.81 2.68 23.16
N THR A 285 16.83 2.86 22.32
CA THR A 285 18.21 3.14 22.74
C THR A 285 18.57 4.63 22.73
N GLY A 286 17.74 5.46 22.09
CA GLY A 286 17.95 6.90 21.98
C GLY A 286 16.76 7.60 21.34
N PRO A 287 16.76 8.95 21.34
CA PRO A 287 15.68 9.74 20.76
C PRO A 287 15.54 9.51 19.26
N HIS A 288 14.31 9.25 18.80
CA HIS A 288 13.93 9.21 17.39
C HIS A 288 12.40 9.17 17.28
N LEU A 289 11.87 9.44 16.10
CA LEU A 289 10.49 9.11 15.75
C LEU A 289 10.47 7.79 15.00
N HIS A 290 9.82 6.78 15.55
CA HIS A 290 9.41 5.62 14.75
C HIS A 290 8.06 5.92 14.11
N TRP A 291 8.03 5.94 12.77
CA TRP A 291 6.85 6.18 11.97
C TRP A 291 6.49 4.93 11.17
N GLY A 292 5.29 4.40 11.39
CA GLY A 292 4.78 3.22 10.70
C GLY A 292 3.55 3.54 9.85
N VAL A 293 3.38 2.79 8.76
CA VAL A 293 2.18 2.85 7.91
C VAL A 293 1.57 1.47 7.86
N LYS A 294 0.24 1.40 7.96
CA LYS A 294 -0.51 0.15 7.84
C LYS A 294 -1.63 0.30 6.81
N VAL A 295 -1.72 -0.66 5.90
CA VAL A 295 -2.74 -0.77 4.85
C VAL A 295 -3.38 -2.15 4.94
N ASP A 296 -4.70 -2.20 5.12
CA ASP A 296 -5.47 -3.46 5.06
C ASP A 296 -4.87 -4.59 5.91
N GLY A 297 -4.46 -4.23 7.13
CA GLY A 297 -3.88 -5.17 8.10
C GLY A 297 -2.37 -5.39 7.99
N LEU A 298 -1.72 -4.91 6.92
CA LEU A 298 -0.29 -5.09 6.68
C LEU A 298 0.49 -3.82 6.97
N TRP A 299 1.62 -3.96 7.67
CA TRP A 299 2.60 -2.88 7.74
C TRP A 299 3.31 -2.75 6.41
N VAL A 300 3.43 -1.51 5.94
CA VAL A 300 4.05 -1.18 4.65
C VAL A 300 5.10 -0.10 4.81
N ASP A 301 5.98 0.01 3.81
CA ASP A 301 7.01 1.03 3.75
C ASP A 301 6.40 2.43 3.61
N GLY A 302 6.59 3.26 4.64
CA GLY A 302 6.13 4.65 4.67
C GLY A 302 6.81 5.53 3.62
N GLU A 303 8.08 5.28 3.29
CA GLU A 303 8.77 6.02 2.22
C GLU A 303 8.10 5.80 0.87
N ARG A 304 7.56 4.59 0.66
CA ARG A 304 6.89 4.20 -0.59
C ARG A 304 5.48 4.76 -0.65
N LEU A 305 4.77 4.83 0.48
CA LEU A 305 3.47 5.52 0.57
C LEU A 305 3.59 6.97 0.10
N LEU A 306 4.64 7.69 0.52
CA LEU A 306 4.85 9.10 0.16
C LEU A 306 5.10 9.34 -1.33
N LYS A 307 5.44 8.29 -2.09
CA LYS A 307 5.65 8.35 -3.54
C LYS A 307 4.40 8.00 -4.34
N LEU A 308 3.35 7.54 -3.67
CA LEU A 308 2.07 7.28 -4.31
C LEU A 308 1.37 8.61 -4.60
N ASP A 309 0.73 8.67 -5.75
CA ASP A 309 -0.07 9.80 -6.18
C ASP A 309 -1.53 9.37 -6.14
N PHE A 310 -2.22 9.78 -5.07
CA PHE A 310 -3.64 9.55 -4.90
C PHE A 310 -4.46 10.46 -5.80
N PHE A 311 -3.89 11.51 -6.40
CA PHE A 311 -4.61 12.52 -7.18
C PHE A 311 -4.01 12.75 -8.58
N PRO A 312 -3.81 11.70 -9.40
CA PRO A 312 -3.09 11.80 -10.67
C PRO A 312 -3.80 12.66 -11.74
N HIS A 313 -5.06 13.03 -11.51
CA HIS A 313 -5.88 13.82 -12.43
C HIS A 313 -5.98 15.30 -12.04
N LEU A 314 -5.42 15.73 -10.90
CA LEU A 314 -5.39 17.14 -10.53
C LEU A 314 -4.12 17.80 -11.09
N PRO A 315 -4.21 18.97 -11.75
CA PRO A 315 -3.02 19.69 -12.15
C PRO A 315 -2.17 20.05 -10.90
N PRO A 316 -0.83 20.04 -11.01
CA PRO A 316 0.08 20.21 -9.86
C PRO A 316 -0.14 21.49 -9.02
N SER A 317 -0.88 22.47 -9.55
CA SER A 317 -1.15 23.75 -8.92
C SER A 317 -2.34 23.75 -7.95
N VAL A 318 -3.26 22.79 -8.03
CA VAL A 318 -4.44 22.73 -7.13
C VAL A 318 -4.13 21.92 -5.86
N ALA A 319 -3.13 21.03 -5.90
CA ALA A 319 -2.68 20.23 -4.77
C ALA A 319 -1.63 20.91 -3.86
N ARG A 320 -1.15 22.12 -4.20
CA ARG A 320 -0.16 22.85 -3.39
C ARG A 320 -0.79 23.93 -2.52
N GLY A 321 -1.54 23.50 -1.51
CA GLY A 321 -1.73 24.28 -0.29
C GLY A 321 -0.52 24.13 0.63
N GLY A 322 0.62 24.72 0.26
CA GLY A 322 1.81 24.88 1.11
C GLY A 322 2.76 23.68 1.14
N ASN A 323 3.83 23.75 0.34
CA ASN A 323 5.09 23.13 0.73
C ASN A 323 6.24 24.04 0.32
N ALA A 324 6.95 24.52 1.35
CA ALA A 324 8.28 25.08 1.22
C ALA A 324 9.18 24.04 0.53
N GLU A 325 9.95 24.49 -0.46
CA GLU A 325 11.07 23.75 -0.99
C GLU A 325 12.00 23.36 0.17
N LEU A 326 12.14 22.07 0.42
CA LEU A 326 13.26 21.55 1.19
C LEU A 326 13.84 20.35 0.44
N GLY A 327 15.14 20.46 0.21
CA GLY A 327 15.91 19.71 -0.77
C GLY A 327 15.88 18.21 -0.57
N THR A 328 16.09 17.53 -1.70
CA THR A 328 16.69 16.20 -1.74
C THR A 328 18.02 16.21 -0.95
N PRO A 329 18.36 15.08 -0.30
CA PRO A 329 19.55 14.94 0.55
C PRO A 329 20.87 15.30 -0.15
#